data_AF-A0A1M6W0H3-F1
#
_entry.id   AF-A0A1M6W0H3-F1
#
_cell.length_a   1.000
_cell.length_b   1.000
_cell.length_c   1.000
_cell.angle_alpha   90.00
_cell.angle_beta   90.00
_cell.angle_gamma   90.00
#
_symmetry.space_group_name_H-M   'P 1'
#
loop_
_entity.id
_entity.type
_entity.pdbx_description
1 polymer ?
#
loop_
_entity_poly.entity_id
_entity_poly.type
_entity_poly.pdbx_seq_one_letter_code
_entity_poly.pdbx_strand_id
1 'polypeptide(L)' 'MAYNRRNYLNKVLKVQQITLEHRAKGLYFKEIFYLYIENEFNICQRTYENYLGVNVKKQLKDLQEKDNVNQVKLF' A
#
# COMPACT_ATOMS: atom_id res chain seq x y z
N MET A 1 -13.19 -6.46 -15.44
CA MET A 1 -12.72 -5.36 -14.55
C MET A 1 -11.29 -5.68 -14.15
N ALA A 2 -10.30 -5.07 -14.80
CA ALA A 2 -8.90 -5.32 -14.46
C ALA A 2 -8.61 -4.69 -13.10
N TYR A 3 -8.24 -5.51 -12.11
CA TYR A 3 -7.73 -5.02 -10.83
C TYR A 3 -6.44 -4.25 -11.13
N ASN A 4 -6.51 -2.92 -11.14
CA ASN A 4 -5.33 -2.09 -11.38
C ASN A 4 -4.36 -2.30 -10.23
N ARG A 5 -3.35 -3.14 -10.47
CA ARG A 5 -2.30 -3.48 -9.49
C ARG A 5 -1.65 -2.22 -8.92
N ARG A 6 -1.55 -1.16 -9.73
CA ARG A 6 -1.11 0.18 -9.32
C ARG A 6 -2.01 0.80 -8.24
N ASN A 7 -3.34 0.71 -8.37
CA ASN A 7 -4.29 1.23 -7.37
C ASN A 7 -4.18 0.46 -6.05
N TYR A 8 -4.03 -0.87 -6.14
CA TYR A 8 -3.77 -1.70 -4.96
C TYR A 8 -2.50 -1.26 -4.23
N LEU A 9 -1.37 -1.17 -4.94
CA LEU A 9 -0.10 -0.77 -4.34
C LEU A 9 -0.14 0.66 -3.76
N ASN A 10 -0.84 1.58 -4.43
CA ASN A 10 -1.06 2.92 -3.89
C ASN A 10 -1.89 2.90 -2.60
N LYS A 11 -2.91 2.03 -2.49
CA LYS A 11 -3.68 1.83 -1.25
C LYS A 11 -2.78 1.33 -0.12
N VAL A 12 -1.96 0.32 -0.40
CA VAL A 12 -1.01 -0.25 0.58
C VAL A 12 0.02 0.80 1.01
N LEU A 13 0.55 1.61 0.09
CA LEU A 13 1.50 2.68 0.39
C LEU A 13 0.90 3.69 1.38
N LYS A 14 -0.34 4.13 1.15
CA LYS A 14 -1.03 5.07 2.04
C LYS A 14 -1.19 4.51 3.45
N VAL A 15 -1.63 3.26 3.57
CA VAL A 15 -1.75 2.58 4.85
C VAL A 15 -0.40 2.54 5.58
N GLN A 16 0.68 2.17 4.88
CA GLN A 16 2.03 2.15 5.46
C GLN A 16 2.50 3.54 5.92
N GLN A 17 2.19 4.61 5.18
CA GLN A 17 2.54 5.98 5.56
C GLN A 17 1.82 6.41 6.84
N ILE A 18 0.50 6.25 6.89
CA ILE A 18 -0.31 6.56 8.08
C ILE A 18 0.24 5.79 9.29
N THR A 19 0.52 4.49 9.11
CA THR A 19 1.10 3.69 10.19
C THR A 19 2.43 4.23 10.68
N LEU A 20 3.36 4.61 9.78
CA LEU A 20 4.65 5.15 10.17
C LEU A 20 4.53 6.50 10.91
N GLU A 21 3.65 7.38 10.43
CA GLU A 21 3.41 8.69 11.05
C GLU A 21 2.86 8.56 12.47
N HIS A 22 1.88 7.68 12.67
CA HIS A 22 1.30 7.46 14.00
C HIS A 22 2.22 6.62 14.90
N ARG A 23 3.01 5.71 14.32
CA ARG A 23 4.01 4.95 15.07
C ARG A 23 5.11 5.86 15.61
N ALA A 24 5.54 6.86 14.84
CA ALA A 24 6.48 7.88 15.29
C ALA A 24 5.96 8.70 16.48
N LYS A 25 4.63 8.82 16.62
CA LYS A 25 3.95 9.44 17.77
C LYS A 25 3.80 8.51 18.99
N GLY A 26 4.25 7.25 18.89
CA GLY A 26 4.26 6.28 19.98
C GLY A 26 3.09 5.29 20.01
N LEU A 27 2.11 5.40 19.11
CA LEU A 27 0.93 4.51 19.07
C LEU A 27 1.31 3.07 18.70
N TYR A 28 0.56 2.10 19.22
CA TYR A 28 0.72 0.70 18.85
C TYR A 28 -0.01 0.37 17.54
N PHE A 29 0.48 -0.63 16.80
CA PHE A 29 -0.12 -1.04 15.52
C PHE A 29 -1.61 -1.38 15.63
N LYS A 30 -2.03 -1.99 16.75
CA LYS A 30 -3.42 -2.31 17.03
C LYS A 30 -4.27 -1.03 17.13
N GLU A 31 -3.80 -0.03 17.87
CA GLU A 31 -4.50 1.24 18.04
C GLU A 31 -4.59 2.01 16.73
N ILE A 32 -3.49 2.04 15.97
CA ILE A 32 -3.44 2.67 14.65
C ILE A 32 -4.49 2.04 13.73
N PHE A 33 -4.61 0.70 13.77
CA PHE A 33 -5.59 -0.02 12.96
C PHE A 33 -7.02 0.42 13.29
N TYR A 34 -7.44 0.34 14.56
CA TYR A 34 -8.82 0.65 14.96
C TYR A 34 -9.16 2.14 14.82
N LEU A 35 -8.21 3.04 15.07
CA LEU A 35 -8.46 4.48 15.07
C LEU A 35 -8.42 5.10 13.67
N TYR A 36 -7.51 4.66 12.81
CA TYR A 36 -7.22 5.35 11.55
C TYR A 36 -7.44 4.48 10.31
N ILE A 37 -7.22 3.17 10.38
CA ILE A 37 -7.20 2.32 9.17
C ILE A 37 -8.54 1.65 8.90
N GLU A 38 -9.19 1.09 9.92
CA GLU A 38 -10.40 0.28 9.77
C GLU A 38 -11.53 1.10 9.12
N ASN A 39 -11.80 2.29 9.65
CA ASN A 39 -12.87 3.16 9.17
C ASN A 39 -12.56 3.76 7.77
N GLU A 40 -11.30 4.12 7.49
CA GLU A 40 -10.94 4.78 6.22
C GLU A 40 -10.85 3.78 5.05
N PHE A 41 -10.26 2.61 5.27
CA PHE A 41 -9.97 1.65 4.19
C PHE A 41 -10.93 0.47 4.13
N ASN A 42 -11.78 0.32 5.15
CA ASN A 42 -12.73 -0.76 5.35
C ASN A 42 -12.07 -2.14 5.17
N ILE A 43 -10.95 -2.34 5.87
CA ILE A 43 -10.14 -3.57 5.82
C ILE A 43 -10.08 -4.22 7.19
N CYS A 44 -10.04 -5.55 7.21
CA CYS A 44 -9.83 -6.31 8.43
C CYS A 44 -8.36 -6.27 8.89
N GLN A 45 -8.13 -6.57 10.18
CA GLN A 45 -6.80 -6.57 10.79
C GLN A 45 -5.80 -7.46 10.05
N ARG A 46 -6.23 -8.64 9.59
CA ARG A 46 -5.38 -9.57 8.81
C ARG A 46 -4.88 -8.92 7.51
N THR A 47 -5.74 -8.18 6.81
CA THR A 47 -5.36 -7.46 5.59
C THR A 47 -4.37 -6.34 5.89
N TYR A 48 -4.56 -5.64 7.01
CA TYR A 48 -3.63 -4.62 7.46
C TYR A 48 -2.23 -5.19 7.76
N GLU A 49 -2.14 -6.30 8.49
CA GLU A 49 -0.87 -6.98 8.75
C GLU A 49 -0.19 -7.43 7.45
N ASN A 50 -0.96 -7.99 6.51
CA ASN A 50 -0.45 -8.30 5.18
C ASN A 50 0.12 -7.07 4.48
N TYR A 51 -0.57 -5.92 4.55
CA TYR A 51 -0.12 -4.67 3.94
C TYR A 51 1.21 -4.17 4.51
N LEU A 52 1.45 -4.33 5.81
CA LEU A 52 2.72 -3.96 6.45
C LEU A 52 3.90 -4.83 5.96
N GLY A 53 3.65 -6.10 5.64
CA GLY A 53 4.67 -7.02 5.10
C GLY A 53 4.97 -6.85 3.61
N VAL A 54 4.18 -6.08 2.86
CA VAL A 54 4.36 -5.92 1.41
C VAL A 54 5.46 -4.91 1.11
N ASN A 55 6.44 -5.32 0.30
CA ASN A 55 7.46 -4.41 -0.24
C ASN A 55 6.90 -3.57 -1.41
N VAL A 56 6.10 -2.55 -1.07
CA VAL A 56 5.38 -1.71 -2.04
C VAL A 56 6.34 -0.96 -2.97
N LYS A 57 7.45 -0.42 -2.44
CA LYS A 57 8.42 0.36 -3.21
C LYS A 57 9.02 -0.44 -4.37
N LYS A 58 9.41 -1.70 -4.11
CA LYS A 58 9.93 -2.61 -5.15
C LYS A 58 8.86 -2.89 -6.21
N GLN A 59 7.65 -3.26 -5.80
CA GLN A 59 6.58 -3.59 -6.75
C GLN A 59 6.13 -2.41 -7.60
N LEU A 60 6.15 -1.18 -7.05
CA LEU A 60 5.87 0.03 -7.84
C LEU A 60 6.96 0.30 -8.88
N LYS A 61 8.23 0.10 -8.50
CA LYS A 61 9.36 0.23 -9.44
C LYS A 61 9.24 -0.78 -10.59
N ASP A 62 8.99 -2.05 -10.26
CA ASP A 62 8.82 -3.12 -11.26
C ASP A 62 7.65 -2.83 -12.21
N LEU A 63 6.57 -2.19 -11.72
CA LEU A 63 5.46 -1.75 -12.56
C LEU A 63 5.84 -0.59 -13.48
N GLN A 64 6.55 0.41 -12.96
CA GLN A 64 7.03 1.54 -13.76
C GLN A 64 7.97 1.06 -14.88
N GLU A 65 8.88 0.14 -14.59
CA GLU A 65 9.77 -0.45 -15.58
C GLU A 65 9.00 -1.19 -16.67
N LYS A 66 7.95 -1.96 -16.32
CA LYS A 66 7.09 -2.63 -17.30
C LYS A 66 6.29 -1.66 -18.16
N ASP A 67 5.75 -0.60 -17.56
CA ASP A 67 5.02 0.44 -18.29
C ASP A 67 5.95 1.13 -19.31
N ASN A 68 7.19 1.44 -18.92
CA ASN A 68 8.19 2.04 -19.82
C ASN A 68 8.60 1.09 -20.96
N VAL A 69 8.84 -0.19 -20.68
CA VAL A 69 9.21 -1.19 -21.71
C VAL A 69 8.09 -1.39 -22.72
N ASN A 70 6.82 -1.38 -22.29
CA ASN A 70 5.69 -1.51 -23.20
C ASN A 70 5.52 -0.29 -24.11
N GLN A 71 5.82 0.92 -23.63
CA GLN A 71 5.82 2.13 -24.47
C GLN A 71 6.90 2.07 -25.55
N VAL A 72 8.11 1.61 -25.22
CA VAL A 72 9.22 1.51 -26.17
C VAL A 72 8.98 0.45 -27.27
N LYS A 73 8.23 -0.61 -26.98
CA LYS A 73 7.88 -1.66 -27.97
C LYS A 73 6.78 -1.28 -28.96
N LEU A 74 6.08 -0.17 -28.74
CA LEU A 74 5.02 0.33 -29.61
C LEU A 74 5.54 1.38 -30.63
N PHE A 75 6.82 1.73 -30.58
CA PHE A 75 7.53 2.53 -31.57
C PHE A 75 8.47 1.65 -32.38
#